data_AF-A0A367Z0L8-F1
#
_entry.id   AF-A0A367Z0L8-F1
#
_cell.length_a   1.000
_cell.length_b   1.000
_cell.length_c   1.000
_cell.angle_alpha   90.00
_cell.angle_beta   90.00
_cell.angle_gamma   90.00
#
_symmetry.space_group_name_H-M   'P 1'
#
loop_
_entity.id
_entity.type
_entity.pdbx_description
1 polymer ?
#
loop_
_entity_poly.entity_id
_entity_poly.type
_entity_poly.pdbx_seq_one_letter_code
_entity_poly.pdbx_strand_id
1 'polypeptide(L)'
;MNIQNDLFLKAAKRLECERTPVWMMRQAGRYLPEYRAIRKKYDFLTMCKTPELAAEVTIQPVDILGVDAAIIFSDILVLPEAMGMKLIIEEGKGGPRFPNPIRTTTDINDLSIPDPYDKLKYLLDAIALTKKNLSGRVPLIGFSGSSWTLATYMVEGKGKENFHLMRDLIVEQRKDLHKLLDMLARAIAKYLSAQIEAGANAVQIFDTWGGILPEDKFEEFSLNYIEQIISEIQRKDEPIIVFCKDSSHSLEKIAKTGCDVVGLDWTVDIGEARKTIGHLTALQGNLNPHILLENPEVIIENTKVILEKYGKGTGHIFNLGHGILPETPVENAKILIQTVKEESKKYH
;
A
#
# COMPACT_ATOMS: atom_id res chain seq x y z
N MET A 1 -19.39 6.00 13.07
CA MET A 1 -19.57 7.21 12.24
C MET A 1 -19.94 6.73 10.85
N ASN A 2 -21.03 7.25 10.27
CA ASN A 2 -21.44 6.85 8.91
C ASN A 2 -20.50 7.50 7.88
N ILE A 3 -20.08 6.74 6.86
CA ILE A 3 -19.21 7.25 5.79
C ILE A 3 -20.11 7.86 4.72
N GLN A 4 -19.85 9.11 4.33
CA GLN A 4 -20.64 9.86 3.37
C GLN A 4 -20.36 9.42 1.93
N ASN A 5 -19.08 9.27 1.57
CA ASN A 5 -18.64 8.69 0.30
C ASN A 5 -18.06 7.30 0.56
N ASP A 6 -18.88 6.27 0.40
CA ASP A 6 -18.53 4.86 0.64
C ASP A 6 -18.18 4.09 -0.65
N LEU A 7 -18.05 4.79 -1.79
CA LEU A 7 -17.80 4.20 -3.11
C LEU A 7 -16.59 3.26 -3.13
N PHE A 8 -15.50 3.65 -2.47
CA PHE A 8 -14.30 2.81 -2.35
C PHE A 8 -14.60 1.48 -1.66
N LEU A 9 -15.37 1.48 -0.57
CA LEU A 9 -15.73 0.27 0.17
C LEU A 9 -16.71 -0.60 -0.62
N LYS A 10 -17.67 0.02 -1.32
CA LYS A 10 -18.59 -0.70 -2.23
C LYS A 10 -17.84 -1.38 -3.36
N ALA A 11 -16.96 -0.67 -4.06
CA ALA A 11 -16.16 -1.23 -5.14
C ALA A 11 -15.24 -2.36 -4.65
N ALA A 12 -14.60 -2.20 -3.48
CA ALA A 12 -13.78 -3.24 -2.87
C ALA A 12 -14.58 -4.53 -2.59
N LYS A 13 -15.86 -4.38 -2.23
CA LYS A 13 -16.80 -5.50 -2.01
C LYS A 13 -17.56 -5.92 -3.28
N ARG A 14 -17.24 -5.34 -4.44
CA ARG A 14 -17.93 -5.57 -5.72
C ARG A 14 -19.45 -5.35 -5.60
N LEU A 15 -19.85 -4.31 -4.90
CA LEU A 15 -21.23 -3.82 -4.80
C LEU A 15 -21.46 -2.69 -5.80
N GLU A 16 -22.71 -2.48 -6.22
CA GLU A 16 -23.06 -1.41 -7.17
C GLU A 16 -22.59 -0.03 -6.67
N CYS A 17 -22.07 0.76 -7.61
CA CYS A 17 -21.54 2.10 -7.40
C CYS A 17 -22.11 3.03 -8.46
N GLU A 18 -22.25 4.33 -8.19
CA GLU A 18 -22.67 5.32 -9.19
C GLU A 18 -21.54 5.76 -10.13
N ARG A 19 -20.29 5.41 -9.80
CA ARG A 19 -19.07 5.62 -10.60
C ARG A 19 -17.90 4.82 -10.02
N THR A 20 -16.79 4.76 -10.74
CA THR A 20 -15.55 4.19 -10.23
C THR A 20 -14.93 5.11 -9.16
N PRO A 21 -14.58 4.60 -7.95
CA PRO A 21 -13.81 5.36 -6.97
C PRO A 21 -12.34 5.48 -7.37
N VAL A 22 -11.68 6.57 -6.96
CA VAL A 22 -10.28 6.85 -7.25
C VAL A 22 -9.52 7.39 -6.06
N TRP A 23 -8.31 6.87 -5.85
CA TRP A 23 -7.30 7.40 -4.96
C TRP A 23 -5.91 7.12 -5.54
N MET A 24 -4.84 7.70 -4.99
CA MET A 24 -3.48 7.48 -5.52
C MET A 24 -2.50 6.99 -4.46
N MET A 25 -1.72 5.97 -4.80
CA MET A 25 -0.55 5.60 -4.02
C MET A 25 0.40 6.81 -3.87
N ARG A 26 0.85 7.07 -2.64
CA ARG A 26 1.67 8.24 -2.26
C ARG A 26 1.00 9.61 -2.52
N GLN A 27 -0.33 9.67 -2.51
CA GLN A 27 -1.09 10.94 -2.63
C GLN A 27 -0.69 12.01 -1.59
N ALA A 28 -0.30 11.61 -0.38
CA ALA A 28 0.37 12.52 0.55
C ALA A 28 1.88 12.49 0.27
N GLY A 29 2.38 13.45 -0.51
CA GLY A 29 3.76 13.37 -0.97
C GLY A 29 4.34 14.65 -1.57
N ARG A 30 5.62 14.55 -1.96
CA ARG A 30 6.47 15.69 -2.37
C ARG A 30 5.97 16.49 -3.56
N TYR A 31 5.04 15.98 -4.35
CA TYR A 31 4.43 16.73 -5.45
C TYR A 31 3.52 17.87 -4.95
N LEU A 32 2.94 17.74 -3.73
CA LEU A 32 2.14 18.78 -3.10
C LEU A 32 3.00 19.86 -2.43
N PRO A 33 2.78 21.17 -2.74
CA PRO A 33 3.41 22.28 -2.05
C PRO A 33 3.19 22.26 -0.52
N GLU A 34 1.99 21.91 -0.07
CA GLU A 34 1.56 21.86 1.32
C GLU A 34 2.34 20.78 2.10
N TYR A 35 2.50 19.60 1.49
CA TYR A 35 3.36 18.56 2.03
C TYR A 35 4.81 19.04 2.16
N ARG A 36 5.35 19.69 1.11
CA ARG A 36 6.72 20.24 1.14
C ARG A 36 6.88 21.31 2.23
N ALA A 37 5.85 22.10 2.52
CA ALA A 37 5.90 23.12 3.57
C ALA A 37 6.06 22.50 4.97
N ILE A 38 5.41 21.37 5.24
CA ILE A 38 5.57 20.62 6.50
C ILE A 38 6.93 19.90 6.52
N ARG A 39 7.31 19.25 5.42
CA ARG A 39 8.60 18.56 5.23
C ARG A 39 9.81 19.47 5.51
N LYS A 40 9.72 20.76 5.20
CA LYS A 40 10.77 21.75 5.51
C LYS A 40 10.98 21.99 7.00
N LYS A 41 9.97 21.72 7.83
CA LYS A 41 10.00 21.95 9.28
C LYS A 41 10.36 20.70 10.08
N TYR A 42 10.04 19.51 9.57
CA TYR A 42 10.16 18.25 10.29
C TYR A 42 10.77 17.15 9.42
N ASP A 43 11.66 16.34 9.99
CA ASP A 43 12.17 15.14 9.31
C ASP A 43 11.09 14.05 9.18
N PHE A 44 11.37 13.00 8.39
CA PHE A 44 10.32 12.13 7.86
C PHE A 44 9.77 11.23 8.95
N LEU A 45 10.67 10.73 9.80
CA LEU A 45 10.28 9.91 10.95
C LEU A 45 9.55 10.75 11.99
N THR A 46 9.94 12.00 12.21
CA THR A 46 9.17 12.93 13.06
C THR A 46 7.75 13.11 12.54
N MET A 47 7.55 13.32 11.23
CA MET A 47 6.22 13.40 10.63
C MET A 47 5.41 12.11 10.82
N CYS A 48 6.01 10.92 10.63
CA CYS A 48 5.32 9.64 10.83
C CYS A 48 5.00 9.35 12.31
N LYS A 49 5.86 9.80 13.24
CA LYS A 49 5.75 9.52 14.68
C LYS A 49 4.97 10.57 15.47
N THR A 50 4.51 11.64 14.81
CA THR A 50 3.69 12.68 15.41
C THR A 50 2.26 12.57 14.86
N PRO A 51 1.28 12.10 15.67
CA PRO A 51 -0.08 11.85 15.21
C PRO A 51 -0.72 13.04 14.48
N GLU A 52 -0.51 14.25 14.98
CA GLU A 52 -1.07 15.48 14.41
C GLU A 52 -0.49 15.78 13.03
N LEU A 53 0.83 15.62 12.85
CA LEU A 53 1.49 15.84 11.56
C LEU A 53 1.09 14.76 10.55
N ALA A 54 1.08 13.48 10.95
CA ALA A 54 0.65 12.38 10.11
C ALA A 54 -0.81 12.56 9.67
N ALA A 55 -1.70 12.98 10.59
CA ALA A 55 -3.09 13.24 10.27
C ALA A 55 -3.26 14.44 9.32
N GLU A 56 -2.52 15.54 9.54
CA GLU A 56 -2.53 16.72 8.68
C GLU A 56 -2.15 16.35 7.24
N VAL A 57 -1.01 15.69 7.03
CA VAL A 57 -0.57 15.32 5.66
C VAL A 57 -1.46 14.28 5.01
N THR A 58 -2.08 13.39 5.79
CA THR A 58 -3.01 12.37 5.27
C THR A 58 -4.26 13.00 4.65
N ILE A 59 -4.72 14.13 5.20
CA ILE A 59 -5.97 14.79 4.79
C ILE A 59 -5.76 15.70 3.58
N GLN A 60 -4.56 16.26 3.40
CA GLN A 60 -4.25 17.18 2.29
C GLN A 60 -4.76 16.70 0.92
N PRO A 61 -4.57 15.44 0.49
CA PRO A 61 -5.02 15.00 -0.83
C PRO A 61 -6.55 14.87 -0.93
N VAL A 62 -7.24 14.60 0.19
CA VAL A 62 -8.70 14.61 0.24
C VAL A 62 -9.21 16.03 -0.01
N ASP A 63 -8.59 17.03 0.62
CA ASP A 63 -9.00 18.44 0.48
C ASP A 63 -8.60 19.04 -0.87
N ILE A 64 -7.40 18.71 -1.38
CA ILE A 64 -6.83 19.32 -2.59
C ILE A 64 -7.31 18.64 -3.87
N LEU A 65 -7.45 17.31 -3.85
CA LEU A 65 -7.77 16.52 -5.04
C LEU A 65 -9.18 15.92 -5.00
N GLY A 66 -9.79 15.81 -3.83
CA GLY A 66 -11.10 15.18 -3.68
C GLY A 66 -11.08 13.68 -3.92
N VAL A 67 -10.01 12.96 -3.60
CA VAL A 67 -9.94 11.48 -3.71
C VAL A 67 -11.06 10.79 -2.90
N ASP A 68 -11.42 9.56 -3.28
CA ASP A 68 -12.49 8.77 -2.66
C ASP A 68 -12.04 7.91 -1.47
N ALA A 69 -10.74 7.92 -1.16
CA ALA A 69 -10.17 7.30 0.02
C ALA A 69 -8.93 8.07 0.49
N ALA A 70 -8.75 8.17 1.80
CA ALA A 70 -7.49 8.55 2.41
C ALA A 70 -6.66 7.30 2.69
N ILE A 71 -5.33 7.41 2.67
CA ILE A 71 -4.42 6.38 3.17
C ILE A 71 -3.54 7.01 4.23
N ILE A 72 -3.42 6.37 5.40
CA ILE A 72 -2.64 6.90 6.52
C ILE A 72 -1.21 7.19 6.06
N PHE A 73 -0.68 8.36 6.41
CA PHE A 73 0.71 8.68 6.18
C PHE A 73 1.59 7.99 7.22
N SER A 74 2.42 7.06 6.76
CA SER A 74 3.40 6.34 7.55
C SER A 74 4.48 5.75 6.62
N ASP A 75 5.36 4.92 7.15
CA ASP A 75 6.34 4.14 6.41
C ASP A 75 6.19 2.65 6.72
N ILE A 76 6.45 1.77 5.76
CA ILE A 76 6.38 0.31 6.00
C ILE A 76 7.45 -0.16 7.01
N LEU A 77 8.56 0.58 7.15
CA LEU A 77 9.70 0.20 7.96
C LEU A 77 9.57 0.57 9.45
N VAL A 78 8.47 1.24 9.83
CA VAL A 78 8.16 1.47 11.26
C VAL A 78 7.97 0.15 12.02
N LEU A 79 7.50 -0.90 11.34
CA LEU A 79 7.31 -2.22 11.96
C LEU A 79 8.65 -2.91 12.26
N PRO A 80 9.59 -3.06 11.31
CA PRO A 80 10.97 -3.49 11.62
C PRO A 80 11.64 -2.65 12.71
N GLU A 81 11.42 -1.34 12.75
CA GLU A 81 11.93 -0.50 13.83
C GLU A 81 11.35 -0.91 15.19
N ALA A 82 10.03 -1.10 15.27
CA ALA A 82 9.35 -1.57 16.47
C ALA A 82 9.76 -3.00 16.89
N MET A 83 10.21 -3.83 15.95
CA MET A 83 10.73 -5.19 16.21
C MET A 83 12.14 -5.20 16.81
N GLY A 84 12.83 -4.05 16.86
CA GLY A 84 14.15 -3.89 17.49
C GLY A 84 15.24 -3.38 16.56
N MET A 85 14.96 -3.14 15.28
CA MET A 85 15.96 -2.61 14.35
C MET A 85 16.06 -1.08 14.44
N LYS A 86 17.24 -0.52 14.14
CA LYS A 86 17.43 0.93 14.09
C LYS A 86 17.14 1.46 12.69
N LEU A 87 16.04 2.18 12.50
CA LEU A 87 15.72 2.82 11.22
C LEU A 87 16.35 4.22 11.12
N ILE A 88 17.00 4.51 9.99
CA ILE A 88 17.52 5.83 9.66
C ILE A 88 16.96 6.26 8.30
N ILE A 89 16.31 7.43 8.26
CA ILE A 89 15.83 8.05 7.02
C ILE A 89 16.44 9.44 6.92
N GLU A 90 17.48 9.57 6.12
CA GLU A 90 18.18 10.84 5.87
C GLU A 90 17.90 11.32 4.44
N GLU A 91 17.45 12.56 4.33
CA GLU A 91 17.13 13.18 3.04
C GLU A 91 18.37 13.26 2.14
N GLY A 92 18.21 12.91 0.86
CA GLY A 92 19.31 12.90 -0.12
C GLY A 92 20.31 11.74 0.00
N LYS A 93 20.18 10.83 0.99
CA LYS A 93 21.16 9.75 1.24
C LYS A 93 20.67 8.34 0.85
N GLY A 94 19.97 8.22 -0.29
CA GLY A 94 19.63 6.92 -0.88
C GLY A 94 18.46 6.17 -0.24
N GLY A 95 17.65 6.83 0.59
CA GLY A 95 16.43 6.25 1.18
C GLY A 95 16.64 5.67 2.59
N PRO A 96 15.68 4.86 3.08
CA PRO A 96 15.76 4.28 4.42
C PRO A 96 16.89 3.25 4.53
N ARG A 97 17.52 3.22 5.71
CA ARG A 97 18.64 2.33 6.01
C ARG A 97 18.54 1.73 7.41
N PHE A 98 18.96 0.47 7.54
CA PHE A 98 19.28 -0.18 8.81
C PHE A 98 20.80 -0.29 8.91
N PRO A 99 21.45 0.43 9.84
CA PRO A 99 22.91 0.40 9.98
C PRO A 99 23.42 -0.96 10.46
N ASN A 100 22.58 -1.71 11.17
CA ASN A 100 22.84 -3.08 11.63
C ASN A 100 21.78 -4.00 11.00
N PRO A 101 21.94 -4.36 9.72
CA PRO A 101 21.04 -5.29 9.04
C PRO A 101 21.24 -6.73 9.55
N ILE A 102 20.25 -7.59 9.32
CA ILE A 102 20.29 -9.00 9.73
C ILE A 102 21.34 -9.76 8.94
N ARG A 103 22.24 -10.46 9.62
CA ARG A 103 23.32 -11.26 9.01
C ARG A 103 23.36 -12.69 9.51
N THR A 104 22.81 -12.96 10.69
CA THR A 104 22.92 -14.24 11.38
C THR A 104 21.58 -14.70 11.96
N THR A 105 21.51 -15.99 12.29
CA THR A 105 20.38 -16.56 13.06
C THR A 105 20.17 -15.83 14.39
N THR A 106 21.26 -15.38 15.04
CA THR A 106 21.18 -14.63 16.31
C THR A 106 20.46 -13.30 16.11
N ASP A 107 20.77 -12.56 15.05
CA ASP A 107 20.07 -11.30 14.75
C ASP A 107 18.56 -11.51 14.58
N ILE A 108 18.13 -12.64 14.01
CA ILE A 108 16.71 -13.01 13.89
C ILE A 108 16.12 -13.39 15.26
N ASN A 109 16.88 -14.06 16.12
CA ASN A 109 16.44 -14.46 17.45
C ASN A 109 16.26 -13.27 18.40
N ASP A 110 17.01 -12.18 18.17
CA ASP A 110 16.95 -10.97 18.97
C ASP A 110 15.75 -10.07 18.62
N LEU A 111 15.08 -10.35 17.48
CA LEU A 111 13.83 -9.69 17.13
C LEU A 111 12.68 -10.16 18.01
N SER A 112 11.70 -9.27 18.21
CA SER A 112 10.47 -9.60 18.91
C SER A 112 9.25 -9.10 18.13
N ILE A 113 8.12 -9.77 18.28
CA ILE A 113 6.84 -9.28 17.75
C ILE A 113 6.38 -8.14 18.66
N PRO A 114 6.35 -6.87 18.19
CA PRO A 114 5.98 -5.75 19.04
C PRO A 114 4.50 -5.82 19.41
N ASP A 115 4.17 -5.32 20.60
CA ASP A 115 2.80 -4.91 20.91
C ASP A 115 2.49 -3.60 20.15
N PRO A 116 1.53 -3.58 19.20
CA PRO A 116 1.20 -2.38 18.46
C PRO A 116 0.70 -1.22 19.34
N TYR A 117 0.09 -1.52 20.49
CA TYR A 117 -0.45 -0.50 21.41
C TYR A 117 0.63 0.16 22.28
N ASP A 118 1.85 -0.40 22.31
CA ASP A 118 3.03 0.21 22.92
C ASP A 118 3.92 0.86 21.84
N LYS A 119 4.61 0.03 21.04
CA LYS A 119 5.68 0.49 20.15
C LYS A 119 5.19 1.25 18.91
N LEU A 120 3.94 1.05 18.51
CA LEU A 120 3.34 1.65 17.32
C LEU A 120 2.13 2.52 17.67
N LYS A 121 1.95 2.87 18.96
CA LYS A 121 0.81 3.63 19.45
C LYS A 121 0.62 4.95 18.72
N TYR A 122 1.71 5.65 18.40
CA TYR A 122 1.65 6.92 17.66
C TYR A 122 0.92 6.80 16.32
N LEU A 123 1.02 5.64 15.65
CA LEU A 123 0.30 5.41 14.40
C LEU A 123 -1.18 5.16 14.65
N LEU A 124 -1.51 4.38 15.68
CA LEU A 124 -2.90 4.12 16.05
C LEU A 124 -3.60 5.43 16.44
N ASP A 125 -2.90 6.30 17.17
CA ASP A 125 -3.35 7.65 17.51
C ASP A 125 -3.52 8.50 16.25
N ALA A 126 -2.59 8.41 15.28
CA ALA A 126 -2.71 9.10 13.99
C ALA A 126 -3.94 8.64 13.21
N ILE A 127 -4.22 7.33 13.13
CA ILE A 127 -5.41 6.77 12.47
C ILE A 127 -6.69 7.28 13.14
N ALA A 128 -6.76 7.23 14.47
CA ALA A 128 -7.92 7.71 15.22
C ALA A 128 -8.15 9.22 15.00
N LEU A 129 -7.08 10.03 15.01
CA LEU A 129 -7.14 11.46 14.76
C LEU A 129 -7.53 11.78 13.31
N THR A 130 -6.94 11.10 12.34
CA THR A 130 -7.32 11.21 10.92
C THR A 130 -8.79 10.88 10.73
N LYS A 131 -9.28 9.78 11.31
CA LYS A 131 -10.70 9.39 11.21
C LYS A 131 -11.62 10.46 11.76
N LYS A 132 -11.28 11.07 12.91
CA LYS A 132 -12.00 12.19 13.48
C LYS A 132 -12.02 13.40 12.53
N ASN A 133 -10.86 13.78 12.01
CA ASN A 133 -10.70 14.96 11.16
C ASN A 133 -11.27 14.77 9.74
N LEU A 134 -11.34 13.54 9.23
CA LEU A 134 -12.09 13.21 8.02
C LEU A 134 -13.59 13.37 8.25
N SER A 135 -14.08 13.21 9.49
CA SER A 135 -15.50 13.40 9.84
C SER A 135 -16.45 12.62 8.94
N GLY A 136 -16.05 11.41 8.57
CA GLY A 136 -16.83 10.50 7.73
C GLY A 136 -16.86 10.86 6.24
N ARG A 137 -16.11 11.86 5.76
CA ARG A 137 -16.11 12.26 4.34
C ARG A 137 -15.74 11.12 3.39
N VAL A 138 -14.66 10.41 3.68
CA VAL A 138 -14.14 9.27 2.90
C VAL A 138 -13.57 8.19 3.83
N PRO A 139 -13.49 6.93 3.41
CA PRO A 139 -12.81 5.87 4.16
C PRO A 139 -11.31 6.15 4.33
N LEU A 140 -10.74 5.61 5.41
CA LEU A 140 -9.31 5.63 5.71
C LEU A 140 -8.69 4.24 5.50
N ILE A 141 -7.62 4.16 4.73
CA ILE A 141 -6.85 2.94 4.45
C ILE A 141 -5.65 2.88 5.41
N GLY A 142 -5.54 1.79 6.17
CA GLY A 142 -4.33 1.39 6.88
C GLY A 142 -3.41 0.57 5.98
N PHE A 143 -2.14 0.38 6.35
CA PHE A 143 -1.25 -0.44 5.52
C PHE A 143 -0.04 -1.02 6.25
N SER A 144 0.59 -2.00 5.60
CA SER A 144 1.89 -2.57 5.95
C SER A 144 2.64 -3.04 4.70
N GLY A 145 3.95 -3.23 4.80
CA GLY A 145 4.69 -4.07 3.86
C GLY A 145 4.36 -5.56 4.07
N SER A 146 4.55 -6.38 3.04
CA SER A 146 4.52 -7.85 3.16
C SER A 146 5.71 -8.38 3.96
N SER A 147 5.62 -9.63 4.44
CA SER A 147 6.75 -10.30 5.11
C SER A 147 8.00 -10.31 4.24
N TRP A 148 7.88 -10.68 2.95
CA TRP A 148 8.99 -10.71 2.00
C TRP A 148 9.64 -9.34 1.81
N THR A 149 8.82 -8.31 1.56
CA THR A 149 9.31 -6.95 1.33
C THR A 149 10.01 -6.40 2.57
N LEU A 150 9.45 -6.61 3.76
CA LEU A 150 10.07 -6.16 5.01
C LEU A 150 11.37 -6.92 5.29
N ALA A 151 11.37 -8.25 5.17
CA ALA A 151 12.57 -9.07 5.33
C ALA A 151 13.70 -8.61 4.38
N THR A 152 13.35 -8.29 3.13
CA THR A 152 14.30 -7.75 2.15
C THR A 152 14.99 -6.48 2.65
N TYR A 153 14.25 -5.52 3.20
CA TYR A 153 14.88 -4.32 3.79
C TYR A 153 15.72 -4.65 5.03
N MET A 154 15.24 -5.55 5.89
CA MET A 154 15.92 -5.92 7.13
C MET A 154 17.25 -6.64 6.88
N VAL A 155 17.32 -7.46 5.82
CA VAL A 155 18.53 -8.18 5.41
C VAL A 155 19.41 -7.32 4.51
N GLU A 156 18.90 -6.65 3.48
CA GLU A 156 19.76 -5.82 2.63
C GLU A 156 20.26 -4.56 3.37
N GLY A 157 19.53 -4.10 4.38
CA GLY A 157 19.85 -2.92 5.17
C GLY A 157 19.53 -1.60 4.48
N LYS A 158 19.00 -1.63 3.26
CA LYS A 158 18.59 -0.47 2.46
C LYS A 158 17.68 -0.89 1.31
N GLY A 159 17.13 0.08 0.59
CA GLY A 159 16.36 -0.18 -0.63
C GLY A 159 17.21 -0.56 -1.84
N LYS A 160 16.51 -0.83 -2.94
CA LYS A 160 16.96 -1.12 -4.33
C LYS A 160 18.48 -1.21 -4.57
N GLU A 161 19.05 -2.37 -4.26
CA GLU A 161 20.29 -2.93 -4.81
C GLU A 161 20.01 -4.38 -5.28
N ASN A 162 20.98 -5.09 -5.87
CA ASN A 162 20.80 -6.38 -6.56
C ASN A 162 20.25 -7.57 -5.71
N PHE A 163 19.80 -7.33 -4.48
CA PHE A 163 19.19 -8.30 -3.56
C PHE A 163 20.03 -9.56 -3.34
N HIS A 164 21.35 -9.42 -3.40
CA HIS A 164 22.29 -10.54 -3.32
C HIS A 164 22.21 -11.26 -1.98
N LEU A 165 22.10 -10.53 -0.87
CA LEU A 165 22.05 -11.13 0.46
C LEU A 165 20.76 -11.93 0.67
N MET A 166 19.63 -11.45 0.13
CA MET A 166 18.39 -12.20 0.12
C MET A 166 18.49 -13.49 -0.72
N ARG A 167 19.18 -13.44 -1.86
CA ARG A 167 19.41 -14.64 -2.69
C ARG A 167 20.28 -15.66 -1.97
N ASP A 168 21.35 -15.21 -1.32
CA ASP A 168 22.23 -16.06 -0.52
C ASP A 168 21.46 -16.71 0.62
N LEU A 169 20.59 -15.95 1.32
CA LEU A 169 19.77 -16.47 2.41
C LEU A 169 18.77 -17.55 1.97
N ILE A 170 18.18 -17.41 0.78
CA ILE A 170 17.31 -18.44 0.17
C ILE A 170 18.06 -19.76 -0.01
N VAL A 171 19.32 -19.70 -0.46
CA VAL A 171 20.13 -20.88 -0.79
C VAL A 171 20.77 -21.49 0.46
N GLU A 172 21.37 -20.66 1.31
CA GLU A 172 22.25 -21.11 2.39
C GLU A 172 21.53 -21.25 3.73
N GLN A 173 20.49 -20.46 3.99
CA GLN A 173 19.86 -20.34 5.31
C GLN A 173 18.33 -20.32 5.24
N ARG A 174 17.75 -21.14 4.37
CA ARG A 174 16.30 -21.23 4.12
C ARG A 174 15.43 -21.34 5.38
N LYS A 175 15.86 -22.12 6.37
CA LYS A 175 15.14 -22.29 7.64
C LYS A 175 15.03 -20.98 8.43
N ASP A 176 16.12 -20.20 8.44
CA ASP A 176 16.17 -18.93 9.16
C ASP A 176 15.36 -17.85 8.45
N LEU A 177 15.38 -17.84 7.10
CA LEU A 177 14.49 -16.99 6.32
C LEU A 177 13.02 -17.30 6.61
N HIS A 178 12.60 -18.57 6.61
CA HIS A 178 11.22 -18.92 6.98
C HIS A 178 10.85 -18.49 8.40
N LYS A 179 11.79 -18.58 9.35
CA LYS A 179 11.59 -18.11 10.72
C LYS A 179 11.35 -16.59 10.76
N LEU A 180 12.15 -15.82 10.02
CA LEU A 180 11.98 -14.37 9.92
C LEU A 180 10.63 -14.00 9.27
N LEU A 181 10.27 -14.67 8.17
CA LEU A 181 9.03 -14.40 7.43
C LEU A 181 7.77 -14.75 8.24
N ASP A 182 7.78 -15.86 9.01
CA ASP A 182 6.67 -16.22 9.92
C ASP A 182 6.54 -15.20 11.06
N MET A 183 7.66 -14.77 11.66
CA MET A 183 7.64 -13.75 12.70
C MET A 183 7.08 -12.42 12.18
N LEU A 184 7.48 -12.02 10.98
CA LEU A 184 6.94 -10.84 10.29
C LEU A 184 5.46 -11.00 9.98
N ALA A 185 5.02 -12.15 9.48
CA ALA A 185 3.61 -12.39 9.15
C ALA A 185 2.71 -12.17 10.37
N ARG A 186 3.07 -12.77 11.51
CA ARG A 186 2.35 -12.60 12.79
C ARG A 186 2.38 -11.16 13.29
N ALA A 187 3.52 -10.47 13.15
CA ALA A 187 3.65 -9.07 13.54
C ALA A 187 2.78 -8.15 12.67
N ILE A 188 2.76 -8.38 11.35
CA ILE A 188 1.94 -7.64 10.39
C ILE A 188 0.45 -7.88 10.66
N ALA A 189 0.03 -9.13 10.91
CA ALA A 189 -1.37 -9.43 11.20
C ALA A 189 -1.87 -8.69 12.46
N LYS A 190 -1.10 -8.72 13.55
CA LYS A 190 -1.40 -7.95 14.77
C LYS A 190 -1.45 -6.45 14.51
N TYR A 191 -0.47 -5.93 13.76
CA TYR A 191 -0.36 -4.53 13.42
C TYR A 191 -1.55 -4.03 12.58
N LEU A 192 -1.94 -4.76 11.52
CA LEU A 192 -3.08 -4.41 10.68
C LEU A 192 -4.41 -4.54 11.44
N SER A 193 -4.55 -5.54 12.32
CA SER A 193 -5.71 -5.68 13.21
C SER A 193 -5.86 -4.45 14.13
N ALA A 194 -4.76 -3.98 14.73
CA ALA A 194 -4.76 -2.80 15.58
C ALA A 194 -5.10 -1.52 14.78
N GLN A 195 -4.66 -1.41 13.53
CA GLN A 195 -5.04 -0.30 12.65
C GLN A 195 -6.55 -0.29 12.35
N ILE A 196 -7.15 -1.46 12.12
CA ILE A 196 -8.60 -1.60 11.93
C ILE A 196 -9.35 -1.17 13.20
N GLU A 197 -8.92 -1.63 14.37
CA GLU A 197 -9.52 -1.24 15.66
C GLU A 197 -9.41 0.28 15.90
N ALA A 198 -8.24 0.87 15.63
CA ALA A 198 -8.02 2.31 15.73
C ALA A 198 -8.88 3.11 14.73
N GLY A 199 -9.31 2.47 13.64
CA GLY A 199 -10.42 2.92 12.83
C GLY A 199 -10.21 2.91 11.33
N ALA A 200 -9.15 2.29 10.82
CA ALA A 200 -9.01 2.04 9.39
C ALA A 200 -10.24 1.28 8.86
N ASN A 201 -10.75 1.69 7.70
CA ASN A 201 -11.92 1.11 7.05
C ASN A 201 -11.56 0.03 6.03
N ALA A 202 -10.29 -0.03 5.63
CA ALA A 202 -9.68 -1.05 4.81
C ALA A 202 -8.18 -1.10 5.15
N VAL A 203 -7.51 -2.18 4.79
CA VAL A 203 -6.04 -2.28 4.92
C VAL A 203 -5.40 -2.78 3.64
N GLN A 204 -4.17 -2.32 3.36
CA GLN A 204 -3.40 -2.74 2.20
C GLN A 204 -2.05 -3.36 2.58
N ILE A 205 -1.74 -4.51 1.99
CA ILE A 205 -0.45 -5.18 2.08
C ILE A 205 0.33 -4.86 0.80
N PHE A 206 1.50 -4.23 0.97
CA PHE A 206 2.40 -3.88 -0.12
C PHE A 206 3.53 -4.89 -0.22
N ASP A 207 3.48 -5.77 -1.23
CA ASP A 207 4.60 -6.60 -1.62
C ASP A 207 5.35 -5.98 -2.81
N THR A 208 6.19 -5.01 -2.49
CA THR A 208 6.90 -4.20 -3.50
C THR A 208 8.00 -4.98 -4.19
N TRP A 209 8.58 -5.97 -3.51
CA TRP A 209 9.72 -6.76 -3.99
C TRP A 209 9.37 -8.21 -4.37
N GLY A 210 8.10 -8.59 -4.30
CA GLY A 210 7.63 -9.93 -4.66
C GLY A 210 7.98 -10.35 -6.08
N GLY A 211 7.73 -9.49 -7.06
CA GLY A 211 7.96 -9.77 -8.48
C GLY A 211 9.43 -9.92 -8.91
N ILE A 212 10.39 -9.79 -7.98
CA ILE A 212 11.80 -10.11 -8.24
C ILE A 212 12.05 -11.61 -8.15
N LEU A 213 11.19 -12.33 -7.42
CA LEU A 213 11.30 -13.77 -7.25
C LEU A 213 10.78 -14.52 -8.49
N PRO A 214 11.42 -15.63 -8.87
CA PRO A 214 10.78 -16.65 -9.72
C PRO A 214 9.49 -17.16 -9.08
N GLU A 215 8.55 -17.64 -9.89
CA GLU A 215 7.21 -18.04 -9.45
C GLU A 215 7.21 -19.00 -8.24
N ASP A 216 8.03 -20.07 -8.28
CA ASP A 216 8.10 -21.07 -7.20
C ASP A 216 8.61 -20.46 -5.89
N LYS A 217 9.51 -19.47 -5.98
CA LYS A 217 10.05 -18.74 -4.84
C LYS A 217 9.09 -17.67 -4.35
N PHE A 218 8.36 -17.01 -5.25
CA PHE A 218 7.33 -16.05 -4.90
C PHE A 218 6.23 -16.70 -4.06
N GLU A 219 5.75 -17.87 -4.49
CA GLU A 219 4.78 -18.65 -3.71
C GLU A 219 5.32 -18.99 -2.33
N GLU A 220 6.52 -19.56 -2.29
CA GLU A 220 7.14 -20.06 -1.08
C GLU A 220 7.44 -18.96 -0.03
N PHE A 221 8.10 -17.89 -0.46
CA PHE A 221 8.70 -16.89 0.44
C PHE A 221 7.88 -15.61 0.56
N SER A 222 6.89 -15.38 -0.32
CA SER A 222 6.01 -14.22 -0.21
C SER A 222 4.54 -14.63 -0.05
N LEU A 223 3.97 -15.35 -1.03
CA LEU A 223 2.53 -15.57 -1.09
C LEU A 223 1.99 -16.34 0.11
N ASN A 224 2.67 -17.41 0.53
CA ASN A 224 2.30 -18.19 1.72
C ASN A 224 2.17 -17.31 2.97
N TYR A 225 3.04 -16.31 3.11
CA TYR A 225 3.03 -15.40 4.25
C TYR A 225 1.98 -14.30 4.10
N ILE A 226 1.65 -13.88 2.87
CA ILE A 226 0.50 -13.00 2.63
C ILE A 226 -0.80 -13.71 3.02
N GLU A 227 -0.97 -14.98 2.64
CA GLU A 227 -2.13 -15.80 3.02
C GLU A 227 -2.21 -15.97 4.54
N GLN A 228 -1.09 -16.28 5.21
CA GLN A 228 -1.00 -16.33 6.66
C GLN A 228 -1.45 -15.00 7.30
N ILE A 229 -0.91 -13.86 6.86
CA ILE A 229 -1.28 -12.54 7.35
C ILE A 229 -2.79 -12.34 7.25
N ILE A 230 -3.38 -12.60 6.08
CA ILE A 230 -4.81 -12.42 5.83
C ILE A 230 -5.65 -13.31 6.78
N SER A 231 -5.24 -14.56 6.98
CA SER A 231 -5.93 -15.50 7.86
C SER A 231 -5.89 -15.11 9.34
N GLU A 232 -4.88 -14.35 9.77
CA GLU A 232 -4.67 -13.97 11.16
C GLU A 232 -5.21 -12.56 11.50
N ILE A 233 -5.48 -11.70 10.51
CA ILE A 233 -6.05 -10.35 10.72
C ILE A 233 -7.43 -10.45 11.38
N GLN A 234 -7.57 -9.80 12.53
CA GLN A 234 -8.85 -9.62 13.20
C GLN A 234 -9.60 -8.44 12.58
N ARG A 235 -10.69 -8.76 11.87
CA ARG A 235 -11.56 -7.79 11.19
C ARG A 235 -13.01 -8.28 11.22
N LYS A 236 -13.95 -7.38 10.97
CA LYS A 236 -15.37 -7.75 10.78
C LYS A 236 -15.64 -7.98 9.31
N ASP A 237 -15.45 -6.94 8.51
CA ASP A 237 -15.74 -6.90 7.09
C ASP A 237 -14.93 -5.82 6.35
N GLU A 238 -13.90 -5.26 7.01
CA GLU A 238 -12.99 -4.26 6.44
C GLU A 238 -12.17 -4.89 5.29
N PRO A 239 -12.23 -4.36 4.06
CA PRO A 239 -11.53 -4.96 2.92
C PRO A 239 -10.01 -5.04 3.11
N ILE A 240 -9.41 -6.15 2.66
CA ILE A 240 -7.97 -6.33 2.55
C ILE A 240 -7.57 -6.25 1.07
N ILE A 241 -6.60 -5.38 0.80
CA ILE A 241 -6.01 -5.17 -0.53
C ILE A 241 -4.62 -5.78 -0.55
N VAL A 242 -4.32 -6.60 -1.55
CA VAL A 242 -2.96 -7.12 -1.79
C VAL A 242 -2.42 -6.52 -3.07
N PHE A 243 -1.30 -5.81 -2.97
CA PHE A 243 -0.58 -5.27 -4.13
C PHE A 243 0.80 -5.92 -4.21
N CYS A 244 1.00 -6.79 -5.20
CA CYS A 244 2.28 -7.41 -5.51
C CYS A 244 2.80 -6.83 -6.83
N LYS A 245 3.83 -5.99 -6.76
CA LYS A 245 4.40 -5.33 -7.95
C LYS A 245 5.13 -6.37 -8.83
N ASP A 246 5.02 -6.23 -10.14
CA ASP A 246 5.66 -7.07 -11.17
C ASP A 246 5.32 -8.57 -11.00
N SER A 247 4.16 -8.89 -10.40
CA SER A 247 3.76 -10.25 -10.03
C SER A 247 2.58 -10.77 -10.88
N SER A 248 2.47 -10.30 -12.11
CA SER A 248 1.37 -10.62 -13.03
C SER A 248 1.22 -12.11 -13.35
N HIS A 249 2.32 -12.86 -13.29
CA HIS A 249 2.35 -14.31 -13.47
C HIS A 249 1.58 -15.07 -12.38
N SER A 250 1.35 -14.46 -11.21
CA SER A 250 0.72 -15.09 -10.05
C SER A 250 -0.67 -14.53 -9.70
N LEU A 251 -1.34 -13.81 -10.61
CA LEU A 251 -2.61 -13.12 -10.33
C LEU A 251 -3.69 -14.04 -9.75
N GLU A 252 -3.89 -15.23 -10.30
CA GLU A 252 -4.88 -16.18 -9.78
C GLU A 252 -4.54 -16.65 -8.36
N LYS A 253 -3.26 -16.90 -8.09
CA LYS A 253 -2.79 -17.36 -6.78
C LYS A 253 -2.95 -16.24 -5.75
N ILE A 254 -2.63 -15.00 -6.11
CA ILE A 254 -2.87 -13.81 -5.29
C ILE A 254 -4.37 -13.64 -4.99
N ALA A 255 -5.24 -13.76 -5.98
CA ALA A 255 -6.69 -13.64 -5.80
C ALA A 255 -7.28 -14.74 -4.89
N LYS A 256 -6.59 -15.88 -4.74
CA LYS A 256 -7.00 -17.00 -3.89
C LYS A 256 -6.50 -16.90 -2.44
N THR A 257 -5.68 -15.90 -2.10
CA THR A 257 -5.19 -15.69 -0.72
C THR A 257 -6.27 -15.29 0.29
N GLY A 258 -7.50 -14.99 -0.17
CA GLY A 258 -8.59 -14.48 0.65
C GLY A 258 -8.65 -12.95 0.76
N CYS A 259 -7.85 -12.23 -0.03
CA CYS A 259 -7.98 -10.78 -0.16
C CYS A 259 -9.27 -10.39 -0.91
N ASP A 260 -9.77 -9.17 -0.66
CA ASP A 260 -10.96 -8.64 -1.32
C ASP A 260 -10.62 -7.93 -2.63
N VAL A 261 -9.40 -7.37 -2.70
CA VAL A 261 -8.94 -6.56 -3.83
C VAL A 261 -7.51 -6.94 -4.20
N VAL A 262 -7.27 -7.16 -5.50
CA VAL A 262 -5.94 -7.30 -6.07
C VAL A 262 -5.51 -5.99 -6.71
N GLY A 263 -4.42 -5.42 -6.22
CA GLY A 263 -3.77 -4.26 -6.82
C GLY A 263 -2.92 -4.64 -8.01
N LEU A 264 -3.00 -3.86 -9.09
CA LEU A 264 -2.31 -4.11 -10.36
C LEU A 264 -1.39 -2.94 -10.69
N ASP A 265 -0.22 -3.26 -11.24
CA ASP A 265 0.63 -2.28 -11.92
C ASP A 265 0.32 -2.19 -13.43
N TRP A 266 0.97 -1.26 -14.12
CA TRP A 266 0.72 -0.97 -15.54
C TRP A 266 1.24 -2.02 -16.50
N THR A 267 1.98 -3.04 -16.03
CA THR A 267 2.45 -4.14 -16.88
C THR A 267 1.35 -5.15 -17.18
N VAL A 268 0.22 -5.06 -16.48
CA VAL A 268 -0.94 -5.94 -16.62
C VAL A 268 -2.03 -5.24 -17.42
N ASP A 269 -2.64 -5.93 -18.39
CA ASP A 269 -3.88 -5.42 -18.97
C ASP A 269 -5.04 -5.63 -17.98
N ILE A 270 -5.71 -4.55 -17.57
CA ILE A 270 -6.77 -4.62 -16.57
C ILE A 270 -8.01 -5.40 -17.05
N GLY A 271 -8.28 -5.41 -18.37
CA GLY A 271 -9.37 -6.18 -18.96
C GLY A 271 -9.08 -7.68 -18.91
N GLU A 272 -7.85 -8.08 -19.22
CA GLU A 272 -7.42 -9.48 -19.06
C GLU A 272 -7.41 -9.90 -17.59
N ALA A 273 -6.88 -9.07 -16.68
CA ALA A 273 -6.96 -9.35 -15.24
C ALA A 273 -8.41 -9.52 -14.76
N ARG A 274 -9.34 -8.70 -15.25
CA ARG A 274 -10.76 -8.82 -14.92
C ARG A 274 -11.35 -10.14 -15.40
N LYS A 275 -11.03 -10.58 -16.62
CA LYS A 275 -11.48 -11.88 -17.15
C LYS A 275 -10.96 -13.04 -16.27
N THR A 276 -9.71 -12.98 -15.85
CA THR A 276 -9.06 -14.04 -15.09
C THR A 276 -9.54 -14.10 -13.63
N ILE A 277 -9.55 -12.98 -12.92
CA ILE A 277 -9.77 -12.96 -11.46
C ILE A 277 -10.91 -12.07 -10.97
N GLY A 278 -11.60 -11.32 -11.84
CA GLY A 278 -12.68 -10.40 -11.44
C GLY A 278 -13.90 -11.08 -10.78
N HIS A 279 -14.05 -12.40 -11.00
CA HIS A 279 -15.06 -13.21 -10.31
C HIS A 279 -14.66 -13.60 -8.88
N LEU A 280 -13.38 -13.47 -8.51
CA LEU A 280 -12.86 -13.75 -7.17
C LEU A 280 -12.71 -12.48 -6.33
N THR A 281 -12.15 -11.42 -6.91
CA THR A 281 -11.76 -10.19 -6.19
C THR A 281 -12.12 -8.95 -6.99
N ALA A 282 -12.20 -7.79 -6.31
CA ALA A 282 -12.11 -6.50 -6.98
C ALA A 282 -10.68 -6.26 -7.50
N LEU A 283 -10.52 -5.29 -8.40
CA LEU A 283 -9.25 -4.86 -8.97
C LEU A 283 -8.97 -3.40 -8.65
N GLN A 284 -7.75 -3.10 -8.23
CA GLN A 284 -7.27 -1.75 -7.98
C GLN A 284 -6.15 -1.38 -8.95
N GLY A 285 -6.23 -0.23 -9.61
CA GLY A 285 -5.19 0.26 -10.53
C GLY A 285 -5.72 0.72 -11.89
N ASN A 286 -4.87 0.82 -12.92
CA ASN A 286 -3.45 0.45 -12.89
C ASN A 286 -2.54 1.39 -13.71
N LEU A 287 -2.88 2.68 -13.74
CA LEU A 287 -2.20 3.68 -14.58
C LEU A 287 -0.71 3.81 -14.26
N ASN A 288 0.17 3.86 -15.28
CA ASN A 288 1.58 4.14 -15.07
C ASN A 288 1.76 5.58 -14.51
N PRO A 289 2.39 5.78 -13.35
CA PRO A 289 2.54 7.11 -12.76
C PRO A 289 3.32 8.11 -13.63
N HIS A 290 4.16 7.63 -14.57
CA HIS A 290 4.87 8.51 -15.51
C HIS A 290 3.93 9.27 -16.45
N ILE A 291 2.72 8.73 -16.71
CA ILE A 291 1.71 9.42 -17.52
C ILE A 291 1.33 10.77 -16.90
N LEU A 292 1.43 10.92 -15.57
CA LEU A 292 1.13 12.20 -14.92
C LEU A 292 2.21 13.28 -15.13
N LEU A 293 3.32 12.96 -15.79
CA LEU A 293 4.32 13.93 -16.23
C LEU A 293 4.03 14.47 -17.63
N GLU A 294 3.10 13.86 -18.35
CA GLU A 294 2.72 14.22 -19.72
C GLU A 294 1.70 15.38 -19.73
N ASN A 295 1.27 15.77 -20.93
CA ASN A 295 0.23 16.79 -21.10
C ASN A 295 -1.17 16.29 -20.66
N PRO A 296 -2.12 17.21 -20.39
CA PRO A 296 -3.47 16.86 -19.98
C PRO A 296 -4.20 15.87 -20.89
N GLU A 297 -4.04 16.00 -22.21
CA GLU A 297 -4.72 15.17 -23.20
C GLU A 297 -4.30 13.70 -23.08
N VAL A 298 -3.00 13.44 -22.91
CA VAL A 298 -2.45 12.10 -22.74
C VAL A 298 -2.94 11.46 -21.43
N ILE A 299 -3.05 12.25 -20.35
CA ILE A 299 -3.59 11.77 -19.07
C ILE A 299 -5.06 11.36 -19.23
N ILE A 300 -5.86 12.20 -19.88
CA ILE A 300 -7.28 11.95 -20.11
C ILE A 300 -7.47 10.69 -20.96
N GLU A 301 -6.74 10.57 -22.07
CA GLU A 301 -6.82 9.44 -22.98
C GLU A 301 -6.45 8.12 -22.28
N ASN A 302 -5.31 8.07 -21.60
CA ASN A 302 -4.87 6.86 -20.91
C ASN A 302 -5.81 6.46 -19.76
N THR A 303 -6.40 7.44 -19.08
CA THR A 303 -7.42 7.19 -18.05
C THR A 303 -8.67 6.56 -18.67
N LYS A 304 -9.16 7.10 -19.79
CA LYS A 304 -10.31 6.57 -20.53
C LYS A 304 -10.08 5.13 -21.00
N VAL A 305 -8.90 4.85 -21.53
CA VAL A 305 -8.51 3.51 -22.01
C VAL A 305 -8.57 2.48 -20.88
N ILE A 306 -8.07 2.80 -19.68
CA ILE A 306 -8.13 1.86 -18.54
C ILE A 306 -9.58 1.61 -18.11
N LEU A 307 -10.41 2.67 -18.03
CA LEU A 307 -11.82 2.53 -17.69
C LEU A 307 -12.58 1.69 -18.73
N GLU A 308 -12.31 1.92 -20.01
CA GLU A 308 -12.90 1.15 -21.12
C GLU A 308 -12.48 -0.32 -21.08
N LYS A 309 -11.19 -0.59 -20.88
CA LYS A 309 -10.65 -1.96 -20.76
C LYS A 309 -11.22 -2.71 -19.56
N TYR A 310 -11.41 -2.04 -18.42
CA TYR A 310 -12.13 -2.65 -17.31
C TYR A 310 -13.58 -2.92 -17.73
N GLY A 311 -14.27 -1.93 -18.27
CA GLY A 311 -15.63 -2.04 -18.83
C GLY A 311 -16.74 -1.89 -17.81
N LYS A 312 -17.96 -2.33 -18.18
CA LYS A 312 -19.17 -2.11 -17.36
C LYS A 312 -19.23 -2.96 -16.08
N GLY A 313 -19.80 -2.42 -15.01
CA GLY A 313 -20.06 -3.11 -13.75
C GLY A 313 -19.17 -2.66 -12.59
N THR A 314 -19.31 -3.34 -11.46
CA THR A 314 -18.58 -3.03 -10.22
C THR A 314 -17.23 -3.77 -10.12
N GLY A 315 -16.49 -3.52 -9.04
CA GLY A 315 -15.23 -4.18 -8.69
C GLY A 315 -13.97 -3.46 -9.16
N HIS A 316 -14.08 -2.23 -9.67
CA HIS A 316 -12.92 -1.41 -10.04
C HIS A 316 -12.69 -0.30 -9.04
N ILE A 317 -11.46 -0.18 -8.55
CA ILE A 317 -10.95 0.98 -7.84
C ILE A 317 -9.84 1.57 -8.70
N PHE A 318 -10.04 2.75 -9.28
CA PHE A 318 -8.99 3.35 -10.09
C PHE A 318 -7.84 3.80 -9.17
N ASN A 319 -6.62 3.47 -9.57
CA ASN A 319 -5.40 3.90 -8.91
C ASN A 319 -4.26 3.94 -9.93
N LEU A 320 -3.12 4.49 -9.52
CA LEU A 320 -1.86 4.28 -10.19
C LEU A 320 -1.36 2.85 -9.97
N GLY A 321 -0.46 2.38 -10.82
CA GLY A 321 0.23 1.10 -10.69
C GLY A 321 1.49 1.17 -9.81
N HIS A 322 1.87 2.37 -9.37
CA HIS A 322 2.86 2.61 -8.32
C HIS A 322 2.63 4.02 -7.75
N GLY A 323 3.34 4.38 -6.68
CA GLY A 323 3.24 5.73 -6.10
C GLY A 323 3.57 6.85 -7.08
N ILE A 324 2.82 7.96 -6.96
CA ILE A 324 3.01 9.21 -7.72
C ILE A 324 4.44 9.75 -7.57
N LEU A 325 4.93 10.40 -8.63
CA LEU A 325 6.29 10.93 -8.72
C LEU A 325 6.37 12.34 -8.09
N PRO A 326 7.48 12.70 -7.40
CA PRO A 326 7.66 14.05 -6.86
C PRO A 326 7.54 15.18 -7.88
N GLU A 327 7.88 14.90 -9.14
CA GLU A 327 7.91 15.84 -10.26
C GLU A 327 6.52 16.08 -10.87
N THR A 328 5.51 15.29 -10.48
CA THR A 328 4.15 15.40 -11.02
C THR A 328 3.53 16.76 -10.71
N PRO A 329 3.05 17.53 -11.71
CA PRO A 329 2.26 18.73 -11.46
C PRO A 329 0.97 18.40 -10.69
N VAL A 330 0.63 19.20 -9.68
CA VAL A 330 -0.61 19.02 -8.90
C VAL A 330 -1.85 19.06 -9.80
N GLU A 331 -1.83 19.89 -10.83
CA GLU A 331 -2.93 20.01 -11.78
C GLU A 331 -3.15 18.72 -12.59
N ASN A 332 -2.07 18.03 -12.98
CA ASN A 332 -2.15 16.75 -13.66
C ASN A 332 -2.79 15.67 -12.78
N ALA A 333 -2.49 15.68 -11.48
CA ALA A 333 -3.16 14.82 -10.51
C ALA A 333 -4.66 15.14 -10.40
N LYS A 334 -5.06 16.42 -10.38
CA LYS A 334 -6.48 16.82 -10.38
C LYS A 334 -7.20 16.37 -11.66
N ILE A 335 -6.57 16.54 -12.82
CA ILE A 335 -7.11 16.09 -14.12
C ILE A 335 -7.38 14.59 -14.09
N LEU A 336 -6.46 13.77 -13.57
CA LEU A 336 -6.67 12.33 -13.40
C LEU A 336 -7.93 12.05 -12.55
N ILE A 337 -7.99 12.62 -11.35
CA ILE A 337 -9.11 12.37 -10.42
C ILE A 337 -10.44 12.79 -11.06
N GLN A 338 -10.50 13.97 -11.67
CA GLN A 338 -11.72 14.47 -12.32
C GLN A 338 -12.13 13.58 -13.50
N THR A 339 -11.17 13.20 -14.35
CA THR A 339 -11.42 12.35 -15.51
C THR A 339 -12.01 11.01 -15.09
N VAL A 340 -11.45 10.36 -14.05
CA VAL A 340 -12.02 9.11 -13.55
C VAL A 340 -13.46 9.31 -13.09
N LYS A 341 -13.73 10.36 -12.31
CA LYS A 341 -15.05 10.61 -11.74
C LYS A 341 -16.12 10.91 -12.78
N GLU A 342 -15.76 11.58 -13.86
CA GLU A 342 -16.68 11.95 -14.94
C GLU A 342 -16.90 10.80 -15.92
N GLU A 343 -15.81 10.23 -16.44
CA GLU A 343 -15.85 9.28 -17.55
C GLU A 343 -16.24 7.88 -17.11
N SER A 344 -16.11 7.55 -15.82
CA SER A 344 -16.49 6.22 -15.34
C SER A 344 -18.01 6.03 -15.21
N LYS A 345 -18.80 7.10 -15.09
CA LYS A 345 -20.26 7.02 -14.88
C LYS A 345 -21.00 6.20 -15.94
N LYS A 346 -20.52 6.18 -17.18
CA LYS A 346 -21.15 5.41 -18.29
C LYS A 346 -20.96 3.89 -18.19
N TYR A 347 -20.10 3.43 -17.26
CA TYR A 347 -19.83 2.02 -17.02
C TYR A 347 -20.60 1.44 -15.84
N HIS A 348 -21.33 2.27 -15.10
CA HIS A 348 -22.23 1.89 -14.02
C HIS A 348 -23.66 2.23 -14.42
#